data_AF-A0A7L3Y5F3-F1
#
_entry.id   AF-A0A7L3Y5F3-F1
#
_cell.length_a   1.000
_cell.length_b   1.000
_cell.length_c   1.000
_cell.angle_alpha   90.00
_cell.angle_beta   90.00
_cell.angle_gamma   90.00
#
_symmetry.space_group_name_H-M   'P 1'
#
loop_
_entity.id
_entity.type
_entity.pdbx_description
1 polymer ?
#
loop_
_entity_poly.entity_id
_entity_poly.type
_entity_poly.pdbx_seq_one_letter_code
_entity_poly.pdbx_strand_id
1 'polypeptide(L)' 'AGQGGPAGGWGNWSLPCPPAWGVCGLRTRLDPPRGAGDDTGLNGVEFYCCA' A
#
# COMPACT_ATOMS: atom_id res chain seq x y z
N ALA A 1 14.64 -1.17 -10.71
CA ALA A 1 13.96 -1.79 -9.56
C ALA A 1 14.18 -0.90 -8.34
N GLY A 2 13.12 -0.52 -7.63
CA GLY A 2 13.24 0.31 -6.43
C GLY A 2 13.76 -0.53 -5.27
N GLN A 3 14.86 -0.11 -4.66
CA GLN A 3 15.29 -0.65 -3.37
C GLN A 3 14.46 0.08 -2.31
N GLY A 4 13.65 -0.65 -1.54
CA GLY A 4 12.83 -0.04 -0.50
C GLY A 4 13.68 0.82 0.45
N GLY A 5 13.09 1.89 0.99
CA GLY A 5 13.74 2.71 2.00
C GLY A 5 13.99 1.95 3.30
N PRO A 6 14.73 2.54 4.26
CA PRO A 6 14.88 1.97 5.59
C PRO A 6 13.50 1.66 6.20
N ALA A 7 13.33 0.44 6.72
CA ALA A 7 12.05 0.00 7.25
C ALA A 7 11.69 0.77 8.52
N GLY A 8 10.45 1.26 8.59
CA GLY A 8 9.82 1.66 9.84
C GLY A 8 9.31 0.44 10.63
N GLY A 9 8.45 0.68 11.61
CA GLY A 9 7.71 -0.40 12.27
C GLY A 9 6.61 -0.95 11.38
N TRP A 10 6.41 -2.27 11.40
CA TRP A 10 5.27 -2.91 10.73
C TRP A 10 4.02 -2.84 11.61
N GLY A 11 2.88 -2.54 11.01
CA GLY A 11 1.58 -2.69 11.65
C GLY A 11 1.09 -4.14 11.68
N ASN A 12 -0.11 -4.36 12.19
CA ASN A 12 -0.75 -5.68 12.11
C ASN A 12 -1.06 -6.05 10.66
N TRP A 13 -1.04 -7.35 10.37
CA TRP A 13 -1.51 -7.90 9.11
C TRP A 13 -3.00 -7.63 8.90
N SER A 14 -3.39 -7.37 7.66
CA SER A 14 -4.80 -7.40 7.25
C SER A 14 -5.33 -8.83 7.26
N LEU A 15 -6.65 -8.98 7.29
CA LEU A 15 -7.27 -10.29 7.05
C LEU A 15 -6.93 -10.78 5.63
N PRO A 16 -6.77 -12.09 5.43
CA PRO A 16 -6.62 -12.66 4.10
C PRO A 16 -7.91 -12.49 3.30
N CYS A 17 -7.81 -12.61 1.96
CA CYS A 17 -9.01 -12.78 1.13
C CYS A 17 -9.81 -14.02 1.56
N PRO A 18 -11.12 -14.07 1.28
CA PRO A 18 -11.92 -15.26 1.53
C PRO A 18 -11.32 -16.52 0.88
N PRO A 19 -11.62 -17.73 1.39
CA PRO A 19 -11.17 -18.97 0.76
C PRO A 19 -11.55 -19.01 -0.73
N ALA A 20 -10.61 -19.46 -1.57
CA ALA A 20 -10.70 -19.48 -3.04
C ALA A 20 -10.69 -18.11 -3.75
N TRP A 21 -10.56 -16.98 -3.03
CA TRP A 21 -10.48 -15.66 -3.63
C TRP A 21 -9.02 -15.20 -3.77
N GLY A 22 -8.76 -14.34 -4.77
CA GLY A 22 -7.46 -13.72 -5.02
C GLY A 22 -7.52 -12.21 -4.96
N VAL A 23 -6.35 -11.56 -4.78
CA VAL A 23 -6.23 -10.12 -4.95
C VAL A 23 -6.39 -9.80 -6.44
N CYS A 24 -7.40 -9.00 -6.77
CA CYS A 24 -7.73 -8.60 -8.14
C CYS A 24 -7.50 -7.12 -8.41
N GLY A 25 -7.18 -6.34 -7.37
CA GLY A 25 -6.90 -4.92 -7.53
C GLY A 25 -6.35 -4.28 -6.26
N LEU A 26 -5.88 -3.05 -6.41
CA LEU A 26 -5.44 -2.23 -5.29
C LEU A 26 -5.84 -0.76 -5.48
N ARG A 27 -6.03 -0.07 -4.35
CA ARG A 27 -6.16 1.38 -4.27
C ARG A 27 -5.03 1.94 -3.44
N THR A 28 -4.31 2.91 -3.98
CA THR A 28 -3.21 3.58 -3.29
C THR A 28 -3.68 4.88 -2.65
N ARG A 29 -3.10 5.21 -1.50
CA ARG A 29 -3.20 6.55 -0.90
C ARG A 29 -1.89 7.29 -1.15
N LEU A 30 -2.01 8.44 -1.79
CA LEU A 30 -0.93 9.38 -2.02
C LEU A 30 -1.27 10.68 -1.29
N ASP A 31 -0.27 11.28 -0.65
CA ASP A 31 -0.45 12.61 -0.08
C ASP A 31 -0.27 13.67 -1.17
N PRO A 32 -1.02 14.79 -1.08
CA PRO A 32 -0.76 15.93 -1.94
C PRO A 32 0.64 16.51 -1.66
N PRO A 33 1.27 17.18 -2.65
CA PRO A 33 2.56 17.85 -2.44
C PRO A 33 2.50 18.81 -1.25
N ARG A 34 3.47 18.76 -0.32
CA ARG A 34 3.48 19.58 0.90
C ARG A 34 4.59 20.63 0.94
N GLY A 35 5.33 20.83 -0.15
CA GLY A 35 6.36 21.87 -0.25
C GLY A 35 7.09 21.82 -1.59
N ALA A 36 8.32 22.35 -1.61
CA ALA A 36 9.19 22.37 -2.78
C ALA A 36 10.06 21.11 -2.93
N GLY A 37 9.93 20.13 -2.02
CA GLY A 37 10.67 18.87 -2.04
C GLY A 37 9.90 17.73 -2.72
N ASP A 38 10.57 16.61 -2.97
CA ASP A 38 9.91 15.37 -3.36
C ASP A 38 9.28 14.71 -2.13
N ASP A 39 7.98 14.96 -1.95
CA ASP A 39 7.16 14.36 -0.88
C ASP A 39 6.45 13.08 -1.37
N THR A 40 6.90 12.48 -2.49
CA THR A 40 6.19 11.37 -3.12
C THR A 40 6.48 10.05 -2.39
N GLY A 41 5.50 9.59 -1.62
CA GLY A 41 5.52 8.30 -0.94
C GLY A 41 4.17 7.57 -1.06
N LEU A 42 4.21 6.23 -1.06
CA LEU A 42 3.00 5.42 -0.91
C LEU A 42 2.61 5.40 0.57
N ASN A 43 1.54 6.09 0.93
CA ASN A 43 1.12 6.26 2.33
C ASN A 43 0.09 5.22 2.78
N GLY A 44 -0.41 4.42 1.86
CA GLY A 44 -1.32 3.33 2.17
C GLY A 44 -1.71 2.56 0.92
N VAL A 45 -2.07 1.31 1.14
CA VAL A 45 -2.66 0.45 0.10
C VAL A 45 -3.89 -0.25 0.68
N GLU A 46 -4.89 -0.42 -0.16
CA GLU A 46 -6.07 -1.23 0.10
C GLU A 46 -6.19 -2.25 -1.02
N PHE A 47 -6.35 -3.52 -0.67
CA PHE A 47 -6.50 -4.61 -1.65
C PHE A 47 -7.96 -4.96 -1.86
N TYR A 48 -8.31 -5.27 -3.11
CA TYR A 48 -9.61 -5.82 -3.48
C TYR A 48 -9.48 -7.32 -3.72
N CYS A 49 -10.38 -8.10 -3.12
CA CYS A 49 -10.48 -9.54 -3.32
C CYS A 49 -11.63 -9.86 -4.28
N CYS A 50 -11.41 -10.79 -5.21
CA CYS A 50 -12.42 -11.30 -6.14
C CYS A 50 -12.44 -12.84 -6.12
N ALA A 51 -13.61 -13.41 -6.44
CA ALA A 51 -13.81 -14.85 -6.66
C ALA A 51 -13.21 -15.30 -8.00
#